data_AF-A0A1H9LW49-F1
#
_entry.id   AF-A0A1H9LW49-F1
#
_cell.length_a   1.000
_cell.length_b   1.000
_cell.length_c   1.000
_cell.angle_alpha   90.00
_cell.angle_beta   90.00
_cell.angle_gamma   90.00
#
_symmetry.space_group_name_H-M   'P 1'
#
loop_
_entity.id
_entity.type
_entity.pdbx_description
1 polymer ?
#
loop_
_entity_poly.entity_id
_entity_poly.type
_entity_poly.pdbx_seq_one_letter_code
_entity_poly.pdbx_strand_id
1 'polypeptide(L)'
;MEEAGDCLKRLAKQLSGKELLWQAGNEQHPYGPKKGRGRGDGDRLKVLFSERHDMADRVSAHILIGGTLSRGKYPALVQAISNDNPAIDWDGTPFDPTNIPANAPLALMDHEVAWGRFEAIEACCHRLGLHYVRWSNGYIGSFPSIRVVYPGHGEPETFLTTEGDDQIFSIEHIRELGSVEAIEAEYRRAKLNPPPLGLVDDDLIDEVTIHG
;
A
#
# COMPACT_ATOMS: atom_id res chain seq x y z
N MET A 1 29.69 3.67 -6.03
CA MET A 1 28.84 2.81 -5.17
C MET A 1 28.94 3.16 -3.68
N GLU A 2 29.43 4.35 -3.31
CA GLU A 2 29.71 4.70 -1.91
C GLU A 2 28.69 5.70 -1.31
N GLU A 3 27.85 6.34 -2.13
CA GLU A 3 26.92 7.38 -1.66
C GLU A 3 25.59 6.85 -1.09
N ALA A 4 25.10 5.69 -1.53
CA ALA A 4 23.84 5.13 -1.00
C ALA A 4 23.98 4.58 0.43
N GLY A 5 25.18 4.14 0.82
CA GLY A 5 25.46 3.62 2.16
C GLY A 5 25.53 4.69 3.24
N ASP A 6 25.88 5.92 2.88
CA ASP A 6 26.03 7.02 3.83
C ASP A 6 24.71 7.73 4.15
N CYS A 7 23.73 7.64 3.24
CA CYS A 7 22.38 8.17 3.48
C CYS A 7 21.64 7.35 4.56
N LEU A 8 21.77 6.02 4.53
CA LEU A 8 21.17 5.12 5.53
C LEU A 8 21.83 5.24 6.92
N LYS A 9 23.15 5.47 6.97
CA LYS A 9 23.87 5.66 8.24
C LYS A 9 23.52 6.98 8.93
N ARG A 10 23.18 8.03 8.18
CA ARG A 10 22.71 9.31 8.74
C ARG A 10 21.31 9.20 9.33
N LEU A 11 20.43 8.42 8.71
CA LEU A 11 19.07 8.15 9.21
C LEU A 11 19.10 7.40 10.56
N ALA A 12 19.96 6.39 10.68
CA ALA A 12 20.07 5.57 11.90
C ALA A 12 20.57 6.35 13.13
N LYS A 13 21.41 7.38 12.93
CA LYS A 13 21.96 8.20 14.03
C LYS A 13 20.94 9.21 14.58
N GLN A 14 19.90 9.55 13.82
CA GLN A 14 18.86 10.49 14.24
C GLN A 14 17.75 9.83 15.08
N LEU A 15 17.59 8.51 14.98
CA LEU A 15 16.49 7.76 15.60
C LEU A 15 16.83 7.16 16.97
N SER A 16 18.10 7.16 17.42
CA SER A 16 18.51 6.58 18.71
C SER A 16 18.16 7.43 19.95
N GLY A 17 17.42 8.52 19.79
CA GLY A 17 17.29 9.57 20.80
C GLY A 17 16.01 9.58 21.64
N LYS A 18 15.04 8.69 21.42
CA LYS A 18 13.76 8.74 22.13
C LYS A 18 13.25 7.36 22.52
N GLU A 19 13.57 6.94 23.74
CA GLU A 19 12.81 5.93 24.47
C GLU A 19 11.36 6.40 24.65
N LEU A 20 10.39 5.57 24.27
CA LEU A 20 9.00 5.76 24.66
C LEU A 20 8.43 4.45 25.22
N LEU A 21 8.15 4.53 26.51
CA LEU A 21 7.34 3.61 27.32
C LEU A 21 5.96 3.40 26.66
N TRP A 22 5.58 2.15 26.43
CA TRP A 22 4.22 1.79 26.06
C TRP A 22 3.53 1.07 27.22
N GLN A 23 2.42 1.64 27.70
CA GLN A 23 1.47 0.95 28.57
C GLN A 23 0.39 0.31 27.70
N ALA A 24 0.16 -0.98 27.91
CA ALA A 24 -0.84 -1.78 27.21
C ALA A 24 -2.26 -1.37 27.64
N GLY A 25 -3.13 -1.16 26.65
CA GLY A 25 -4.57 -0.94 26.83
C GLY A 25 -5.34 -1.77 25.80
N ASN A 26 -6.04 -2.78 26.31
CA ASN A 26 -6.93 -3.71 25.62
C ASN A 26 -8.23 -3.00 25.18
N GLU A 27 -8.81 -3.37 24.02
CA GLU A 27 -10.24 -3.63 23.77
C GLU A 27 -10.76 -3.31 22.33
N GLN A 28 -11.29 -4.37 21.71
CA GLN A 28 -12.53 -4.46 20.91
C GLN A 28 -12.65 -3.75 19.55
N HIS A 29 -12.59 -4.60 18.52
CA HIS A 29 -12.80 -4.37 17.08
C HIS A 29 -14.29 -4.11 16.73
N PRO A 30 -14.66 -3.00 16.03
CA PRO A 30 -16.06 -2.73 15.70
C PRO A 30 -16.29 -2.42 14.21
N TYR A 31 -16.29 -3.42 13.32
CA TYR A 31 -16.86 -3.22 11.97
C TYR A 31 -17.67 -4.43 11.52
N GLY A 32 -18.97 -4.39 11.85
CA GLY A 32 -20.03 -5.18 11.24
C GLY A 32 -21.29 -4.32 11.10
N PRO A 33 -22.02 -4.35 9.97
CA PRO A 33 -23.11 -3.42 9.73
C PRO A 33 -24.34 -3.77 10.58
N LYS A 34 -24.80 -2.83 11.41
CA LYS A 34 -26.07 -2.96 12.15
C LYS A 34 -27.25 -2.51 11.28
N LYS A 35 -28.21 -3.42 11.04
CA LYS A 35 -29.49 -3.14 10.38
C LYS A 35 -30.40 -2.28 11.27
N GLY A 36 -30.81 -1.11 10.78
CA GLY A 36 -31.89 -0.29 11.37
C GLY A 36 -33.15 -0.30 10.50
N ARG A 37 -34.31 -0.61 11.08
CA ARG A 37 -35.66 -0.44 10.50
C ARG A 37 -36.28 0.85 11.03
N GLY A 38 -37.07 1.56 10.20
CA GLY A 38 -38.18 2.40 10.69
C GLY A 38 -38.41 3.73 9.96
N ARG A 39 -39.62 3.88 9.39
CA ARG A 39 -40.16 4.99 8.57
C ARG A 39 -40.46 6.28 9.36
N GLY A 40 -40.54 7.42 8.64
CA GLY A 40 -41.47 8.52 8.98
C GLY A 40 -41.09 9.92 8.48
N ASP A 41 -41.73 10.34 7.37
CA ASP A 41 -42.14 11.68 6.91
C ASP A 41 -41.45 12.99 7.36
N GLY A 42 -41.32 13.90 6.38
CA GLY A 42 -41.76 15.29 6.59
C GLY A 42 -40.71 16.40 6.56
N ASP A 43 -40.09 16.60 5.41
CA ASP A 43 -39.66 17.89 4.84
C ASP A 43 -39.76 19.15 5.74
N ARG A 44 -38.66 19.51 6.44
CA ARG A 44 -38.26 20.89 6.81
C ARG A 44 -36.98 20.92 7.67
N LEU A 45 -35.83 20.77 7.02
CA LEU A 45 -34.55 21.32 7.49
C LEU A 45 -33.55 21.36 6.32
N LYS A 46 -33.84 22.18 5.32
CA LYS A 46 -32.81 22.68 4.39
C LYS A 46 -32.09 23.86 5.05
N VAL A 47 -31.22 23.60 6.02
CA VAL A 47 -30.17 24.54 6.44
C VAL A 47 -29.00 23.73 7.01
N LEU A 48 -27.88 23.78 6.29
CA LEU A 48 -26.54 23.31 6.67
C LEU A 48 -26.39 21.79 6.86
N PHE A 49 -26.55 21.03 5.76
CA PHE A 49 -25.51 20.04 5.49
C PHE A 49 -24.25 20.83 5.17
N SER A 50 -23.60 21.33 6.22
CA SER A 50 -22.17 21.57 6.19
C SER A 50 -21.61 20.29 5.59
N GLU A 51 -20.91 20.43 4.47
CA GLU A 51 -20.00 19.43 3.97
C GLU A 51 -19.10 19.03 5.14
N ARG A 52 -19.51 18.02 5.91
CA ARG A 52 -18.53 17.13 6.48
C ARG A 52 -17.98 16.44 5.24
N HIS A 53 -16.95 17.07 4.67
CA HIS A 53 -15.81 16.32 4.22
C HIS A 53 -15.62 15.27 5.30
N ASP A 54 -16.02 14.03 5.03
CA ASP A 54 -15.50 12.91 5.80
C ASP A 54 -14.00 13.02 5.59
N MET A 55 -13.33 13.68 6.55
CA MET A 55 -11.91 13.94 6.49
C MET A 55 -11.26 12.57 6.60
N ALA A 56 -10.97 11.98 5.45
CA ALA A 56 -10.19 10.76 5.40
C ALA A 56 -8.86 11.02 6.10
N ASP A 57 -8.47 10.12 6.99
CA ASP A 57 -7.16 10.18 7.60
C ASP A 57 -6.11 10.04 6.49
N ARG A 58 -5.25 11.05 6.35
CA ARG A 58 -4.23 11.12 5.31
C ARG A 58 -2.86 10.82 5.89
N VAL A 59 -2.11 9.97 5.19
CA VAL A 59 -0.79 9.52 5.61
C VAL A 59 0.15 9.44 4.43
N SER A 60 1.44 9.46 4.72
CA SER A 60 2.45 9.13 3.72
C SER A 60 2.38 7.66 3.36
N ALA A 61 2.39 7.36 2.06
CA ALA A 61 2.40 6.01 1.54
C ALA A 61 3.21 5.95 0.25
N HIS A 62 3.76 4.77 -0.03
CA HIS A 62 4.37 4.48 -1.32
C HIS A 62 3.87 3.14 -1.83
N ILE A 63 3.85 2.99 -3.15
CA ILE A 63 3.49 1.75 -3.84
C ILE A 63 4.53 1.44 -4.90
N LEU A 64 5.00 0.19 -4.88
CA LEU A 64 5.81 -0.41 -5.92
C LEU A 64 4.88 -1.25 -6.80
N ILE A 65 4.98 -1.09 -8.11
CA ILE A 65 4.16 -1.82 -9.10
C ILE A 65 5.10 -2.56 -10.05
N GLY A 66 4.80 -3.81 -10.32
CA GLY A 66 5.65 -4.67 -11.12
C GLY A 66 4.90 -5.76 -11.88
N GLY A 67 5.65 -6.51 -12.68
CA GLY A 67 5.12 -7.58 -13.50
C GLY A 67 5.05 -7.20 -14.98
N THR A 68 4.44 -8.08 -15.75
CA THR A 68 4.34 -7.94 -17.20
C THR A 68 3.01 -7.30 -17.57
N LEU A 69 3.04 -6.24 -18.37
CA LEU A 69 1.88 -5.50 -18.83
C LEU A 69 1.90 -5.41 -20.36
N SER A 70 0.78 -5.71 -21.01
CA SER A 70 0.67 -5.47 -22.45
C SER A 70 0.67 -3.97 -22.73
N ARG A 71 1.33 -3.56 -23.83
CA ARG A 71 1.34 -2.15 -24.27
C ARG A 71 -0.07 -1.62 -24.50
N GLY A 72 -0.98 -2.44 -25.04
CA GLY A 72 -2.39 -2.08 -25.22
C GLY A 72 -3.13 -1.78 -23.90
N LYS A 73 -2.67 -2.29 -22.76
CA LYS A 73 -3.24 -2.04 -21.43
C LYS A 73 -2.54 -0.94 -20.65
N TYR A 74 -1.35 -0.51 -21.07
CA TYR A 74 -0.59 0.55 -20.40
C TYR A 74 -1.37 1.86 -20.19
N PRO A 75 -2.18 2.36 -21.16
CA PRO A 75 -3.00 3.56 -20.93
C PRO A 75 -3.96 3.45 -19.74
N ALA A 76 -4.44 2.25 -19.41
CA ALA A 76 -5.31 2.05 -18.26
C ALA A 76 -4.56 2.19 -16.93
N LEU A 77 -3.28 1.78 -16.87
CA LEU A 77 -2.42 2.01 -15.72
C LEU A 77 -2.11 3.51 -15.57
N VAL A 78 -1.77 4.19 -16.67
CA VAL A 78 -1.52 5.64 -16.67
C VAL A 78 -2.75 6.41 -16.16
N GLN A 79 -3.96 6.05 -16.59
CA GLN A 79 -5.19 6.67 -16.09
C GLN A 79 -5.40 6.44 -14.59
N ALA A 80 -5.12 5.23 -14.10
CA ALA A 80 -5.21 4.92 -12.68
C ALA A 80 -4.22 5.76 -11.85
N ILE A 81 -2.97 5.88 -12.33
CA ILE A 81 -1.94 6.72 -11.70
C ILE A 81 -2.40 8.19 -11.70
N SER A 82 -2.97 8.69 -12.80
CA SER A 82 -3.48 10.06 -12.86
C SER A 82 -4.64 10.33 -11.89
N ASN A 83 -5.46 9.31 -11.56
CA ASN A 83 -6.59 9.47 -10.66
C ASN A 83 -6.14 9.58 -9.19
N ASP A 84 -5.15 8.79 -8.79
CA ASP A 84 -4.57 8.85 -7.44
C ASP A 84 -3.50 9.96 -7.34
N ASN A 85 -2.94 10.40 -8.46
CA ASN A 85 -1.96 11.47 -8.63
C ASN A 85 -0.71 11.41 -7.71
N PRO A 86 -0.04 10.25 -7.55
CA PRO A 86 1.21 10.19 -6.81
C PRO A 86 2.40 10.71 -7.61
N ALA A 87 3.49 10.98 -6.91
CA ALA A 87 4.79 11.38 -7.46
C ALA A 87 5.75 10.18 -7.60
N ILE A 88 6.82 10.34 -8.38
CA ILE A 88 7.89 9.32 -8.52
C ILE A 88 8.95 9.43 -7.41
N ASP A 89 8.91 10.49 -6.62
CA ASP A 89 9.74 10.74 -5.45
C ASP A 89 8.94 11.49 -4.37
N TRP A 90 9.48 11.56 -3.16
CA TRP A 90 8.85 12.27 -2.03
C TRP A 90 8.86 13.79 -2.19
N ASP A 91 9.68 14.32 -3.10
CA ASP A 91 9.76 15.75 -3.39
C ASP A 91 8.61 16.21 -4.31
N GLY A 92 7.78 15.28 -4.79
CA GLY A 92 6.58 15.58 -5.57
C GLY A 92 6.81 15.61 -7.08
N THR A 93 7.90 15.01 -7.59
CA THR A 93 8.15 14.95 -9.03
C THR A 93 7.02 14.19 -9.74
N PRO A 94 6.31 14.80 -10.71
CA PRO A 94 5.20 14.14 -11.38
C PRO A 94 5.62 12.90 -12.17
N PHE A 95 4.73 11.93 -12.24
CA PHE A 95 4.90 10.76 -13.11
C PHE A 95 4.84 11.16 -14.59
N ASP A 96 5.88 10.80 -15.34
CA ASP A 96 5.91 10.89 -16.81
C ASP A 96 5.62 9.52 -17.43
N PRO A 97 4.47 9.35 -18.13
CA PRO A 97 4.10 8.08 -18.77
C PRO A 97 5.10 7.57 -19.81
N THR A 98 6.00 8.42 -20.31
CA THR A 98 7.03 8.05 -21.29
C THR A 98 8.31 7.53 -20.66
N ASN A 99 8.47 7.70 -19.33
CA ASN A 99 9.67 7.36 -18.59
C ASN A 99 9.39 6.25 -17.55
N ILE A 100 9.33 5.00 -18.03
CA ILE A 100 9.21 3.82 -17.16
C ILE A 100 10.63 3.37 -16.75
N PRO A 101 10.86 3.04 -15.46
CA PRO A 101 12.16 2.55 -15.02
C PRO A 101 12.57 1.27 -15.76
N ALA A 102 13.79 1.24 -16.26
CA ALA A 102 14.36 0.04 -16.86
C ALA A 102 14.73 -0.98 -15.78
N ASN A 103 14.19 -2.20 -15.87
CA ASN A 103 14.51 -3.33 -15.00
C ASN A 103 14.26 -3.10 -13.49
N ALA A 104 13.31 -2.23 -13.14
CA ALA A 104 12.87 -2.06 -11.76
C ALA A 104 11.34 -1.92 -11.68
N PRO A 105 10.73 -2.16 -10.51
CA PRO A 105 9.34 -1.79 -10.28
C PRO A 105 9.14 -0.29 -10.46
N LEU A 106 7.94 0.11 -10.87
CA LEU A 106 7.53 1.50 -10.83
C LEU A 106 7.24 1.89 -9.37
N ALA A 107 8.01 2.84 -8.83
CA ALA A 107 7.80 3.39 -7.50
C ALA A 107 6.99 4.68 -7.58
N LEU A 108 5.95 4.77 -6.77
CA LEU A 108 5.08 5.95 -6.65
C LEU A 108 4.87 6.25 -5.17
N MET A 109 4.79 7.53 -4.82
CA MET A 109 4.65 7.97 -3.43
C MET A 109 3.91 9.28 -3.30
N ASP A 110 3.26 9.47 -2.16
CA ASP A 110 2.54 10.70 -1.81
C ASP A 110 2.48 10.81 -0.27
N HIS A 111 2.53 12.03 0.24
CA HIS A 111 2.42 12.35 1.65
C HIS A 111 0.98 12.39 2.15
N GLU A 112 0.02 12.55 1.24
CA GLU A 112 -1.37 12.87 1.57
C GLU A 112 -2.33 11.79 1.05
N VAL A 113 -2.01 10.52 1.27
CA VAL A 113 -2.83 9.40 0.76
C VAL A 113 -3.99 9.12 1.70
N ALA A 114 -5.22 9.27 1.22
CA ALA A 114 -6.43 9.00 1.97
C ALA A 114 -6.49 7.51 2.38
N TRP A 115 -6.69 7.26 3.67
CA TRP A 115 -6.68 5.93 4.29
C TRP A 115 -5.39 5.13 4.03
N GLY A 116 -4.31 5.79 3.57
CA GLY A 116 -3.06 5.14 3.17
C GLY A 116 -3.19 4.22 1.96
N ARG A 117 -4.18 4.45 1.06
CA ARG A 117 -4.46 3.58 -0.09
C ARG A 117 -4.48 4.34 -1.41
N PHE A 118 -3.90 3.73 -2.44
CA PHE A 118 -3.98 4.20 -3.81
C PHE A 118 -5.12 3.47 -4.52
N GLU A 119 -6.36 3.93 -4.31
CA GLU A 119 -7.56 3.16 -4.67
C GLU A 119 -7.63 2.83 -6.16
N ALA A 120 -7.37 3.80 -7.04
CA ALA A 120 -7.45 3.58 -8.48
C ALA A 120 -6.30 2.68 -8.98
N ILE A 121 -5.08 2.88 -8.47
CA ILE A 121 -3.90 2.08 -8.82
C ILE A 121 -4.06 0.65 -8.35
N GLU A 122 -4.43 0.41 -7.08
CA GLU A 122 -4.63 -0.93 -6.53
C GLU A 122 -5.71 -1.68 -7.32
N ALA A 123 -6.86 -1.06 -7.56
CA ALA A 123 -7.93 -1.66 -8.36
C ALA A 123 -7.49 -1.98 -9.81
N CYS A 124 -6.65 -1.12 -10.40
CA CYS A 124 -6.07 -1.37 -11.71
C CYS A 124 -5.12 -2.57 -11.70
N CYS A 125 -4.28 -2.70 -10.67
CA CYS A 125 -3.38 -3.84 -10.51
C CYS A 125 -4.15 -5.16 -10.37
N HIS A 126 -5.20 -5.18 -9.55
CA HIS A 126 -6.11 -6.32 -9.42
C HIS A 126 -6.71 -6.74 -10.76
N ARG A 127 -7.19 -5.76 -11.54
CA ARG A 127 -7.83 -6.02 -12.84
C ARG A 127 -6.83 -6.51 -13.90
N LEU A 128 -5.57 -6.08 -13.83
CA LEU A 128 -4.54 -6.38 -14.82
C LEU A 128 -3.59 -7.51 -14.40
N GLY A 129 -3.74 -8.05 -13.19
CA GLY A 129 -2.84 -9.07 -12.63
C GLY A 129 -1.43 -8.54 -12.36
N LEU A 130 -1.27 -7.24 -12.09
CA LEU A 130 0.03 -6.64 -11.77
C LEU A 130 0.36 -6.87 -10.31
N HIS A 131 1.62 -7.17 -10.03
CA HIS A 131 2.12 -7.24 -8.67
C HIS A 131 2.17 -5.84 -8.09
N TYR A 132 1.78 -5.67 -6.84
CA TYR A 132 2.09 -4.45 -6.12
C TYR A 132 2.51 -4.73 -4.68
N VAL A 133 3.31 -3.81 -4.16
CA VAL A 133 3.57 -3.72 -2.73
C VAL A 133 3.38 -2.29 -2.29
N ARG A 134 2.46 -2.08 -1.36
CA ARG A 134 2.20 -0.77 -0.77
C ARG A 134 2.67 -0.76 0.67
N TRP A 135 3.37 0.29 1.07
CA TRP A 135 3.51 0.63 2.47
C TRP A 135 2.74 1.92 2.74
N SER A 136 2.08 1.99 3.89
CA SER A 136 1.45 3.20 4.38
C SER A 136 1.81 3.42 5.84
N ASN A 137 2.12 4.67 6.18
CA ASN A 137 2.31 5.03 7.58
C ASN A 137 0.98 4.89 8.36
N GLY A 138 1.09 4.74 9.67
CA GLY A 138 -0.06 4.71 10.55
C GLY A 138 -0.61 6.11 10.80
N TYR A 139 -1.90 6.16 11.11
CA TYR A 139 -2.55 7.34 11.66
C TYR A 139 -3.00 7.03 13.08
N ILE A 140 -2.46 7.75 14.06
CA ILE A 140 -2.71 7.49 15.48
C ILE A 140 -4.21 7.51 15.78
N GLY A 141 -4.71 6.44 16.37
CA GLY A 141 -6.13 6.29 16.71
C GLY A 141 -7.03 5.81 15.58
N SER A 142 -6.49 5.59 14.37
CA SER A 142 -7.24 5.09 13.22
C SER A 142 -6.71 3.74 12.73
N PHE A 143 -5.48 3.70 12.22
CA PHE A 143 -4.85 2.47 11.72
C PHE A 143 -3.33 2.47 11.91
N PRO A 144 -2.70 1.29 12.10
CA PRO A 144 -1.25 1.18 12.25
C PRO A 144 -0.52 1.37 10.91
N SER A 145 0.81 1.51 10.95
CA SER A 145 1.62 1.39 9.74
C SER A 145 1.56 -0.05 9.24
N ILE A 146 1.35 -0.20 7.94
CA ILE A 146 1.16 -1.50 7.30
C ILE A 146 1.90 -1.58 5.97
N ARG A 147 2.24 -2.82 5.63
CA ARG A 147 2.69 -3.22 4.29
C ARG A 147 1.69 -4.20 3.71
N VAL A 148 1.27 -3.96 2.47
CA VAL A 148 0.34 -4.79 1.72
C VAL A 148 1.07 -5.37 0.52
N VAL A 149 1.08 -6.69 0.39
CA VAL A 149 1.72 -7.42 -0.71
C VAL A 149 0.66 -8.11 -1.54
N TYR A 150 0.62 -7.79 -2.83
CA TYR A 150 -0.26 -8.44 -3.81
C TYR A 150 0.58 -9.10 -4.91
N PRO A 151 0.55 -10.44 -5.04
CA PRO A 151 1.38 -11.17 -5.98
C PRO A 151 0.78 -11.23 -7.40
N GLY A 152 -0.10 -10.30 -7.78
CA GLY A 152 -0.78 -10.28 -9.08
C GLY A 152 -2.00 -11.19 -9.18
N HIS A 153 -2.35 -11.91 -8.12
CA HIS A 153 -3.52 -12.79 -8.05
C HIS A 153 -3.94 -13.03 -6.59
N GLY A 154 -5.15 -13.55 -6.39
CA GLY A 154 -5.69 -13.82 -5.05
C GLY A 154 -6.03 -12.56 -4.27
N GLU A 155 -6.02 -12.65 -2.94
CA GLU A 155 -6.22 -11.52 -2.05
C GLU A 155 -4.87 -10.94 -1.59
N PRO A 156 -4.74 -9.61 -1.41
CA PRO A 156 -3.52 -9.02 -0.85
C PRO A 156 -3.28 -9.47 0.59
N GLU A 157 -2.04 -9.80 0.93
CA GLU A 157 -1.60 -10.04 2.30
C GLU A 157 -1.23 -8.71 2.97
N THR A 158 -1.60 -8.53 4.24
CA THR A 158 -1.28 -7.32 5.03
C THR A 158 -0.40 -7.68 6.22
N PHE A 159 0.66 -6.92 6.42
CA PHE A 159 1.65 -7.10 7.49
C PHE A 159 1.77 -5.82 8.29
N LEU A 160 1.85 -5.95 9.62
CA LEU A 160 2.13 -4.81 10.50
C LEU A 160 3.59 -4.38 10.34
N THR A 161 3.83 -3.08 10.28
CA THR A 161 5.18 -2.53 10.19
C THR A 161 5.40 -1.38 11.16
N THR A 162 6.66 -1.00 11.33
CA THR A 162 7.04 0.31 11.87
C THR A 162 6.82 1.40 10.80
N GLU A 163 7.06 2.65 11.19
CA GLU A 163 7.14 3.77 10.25
C GLU A 163 8.32 3.64 9.26
N GLY A 164 9.31 2.81 9.58
CA GLY A 164 10.47 2.51 8.73
C GLY A 164 10.27 1.30 7.80
N ASP A 165 9.04 0.80 7.66
CA ASP A 165 8.71 -0.41 6.88
C ASP A 165 9.40 -1.70 7.39
N ASP A 166 9.73 -1.74 8.69
CA ASP A 166 10.19 -2.97 9.34
C ASP A 166 9.02 -3.77 9.90
N GLN A 167 8.96 -5.06 9.60
CA GLN A 167 7.85 -5.90 10.05
C GLN A 167 7.82 -6.05 11.56
N ILE A 168 6.62 -5.95 12.13
CA ILE A 168 6.35 -6.13 13.54
C ILE A 168 5.59 -7.44 13.73
N PHE A 169 6.00 -8.20 14.75
CA PHE A 169 5.25 -9.36 15.24
C PHE A 169 4.87 -9.10 16.70
N SER A 170 3.60 -9.31 17.06
CA SER A 170 3.19 -9.37 18.46
C SER A 170 3.61 -10.70 19.08
N ILE A 171 3.75 -10.74 20.41
CA ILE A 171 4.07 -11.98 21.12
C ILE A 171 2.96 -13.02 20.91
N GLU A 172 1.71 -12.57 20.81
CA GLU A 172 0.54 -13.40 20.51
C GLU A 172 0.66 -14.02 19.12
N HIS A 173 0.98 -13.23 18.10
CA HIS A 173 1.15 -13.71 16.72
C HIS A 173 2.35 -14.67 16.59
N ILE A 174 3.46 -14.38 17.28
CA ILE A 174 4.62 -15.29 17.36
C ILE A 174 4.19 -16.65 17.93
N ARG A 175 3.36 -16.66 18.98
CA ARG A 175 2.85 -17.90 19.58
C ARG A 175 1.90 -18.65 18.64
N GLU A 176 1.09 -17.92 17.86
CA GLU A 176 0.22 -18.50 16.84
C GLU A 176 0.99 -19.15 15.69
N LEU A 177 2.07 -18.51 15.23
CA LEU A 177 2.97 -19.07 14.21
C LEU A 177 3.70 -20.33 14.69
N GLY A 178 3.95 -20.44 16.00
CA GLY A 178 4.34 -21.68 16.68
C GLY A 178 5.76 -22.19 16.38
N SER A 179 6.50 -21.56 15.48
CA SER A 179 7.87 -21.94 15.11
C SER A 179 8.64 -20.77 14.52
N VAL A 180 9.98 -20.80 14.64
CA VAL A 180 10.86 -19.80 14.01
C VAL A 180 10.76 -19.89 12.49
N GLU A 181 10.64 -21.10 11.96
CA GLU A 181 10.51 -21.36 10.52
C GLU A 181 9.26 -20.71 9.92
N ALA A 182 8.13 -20.71 10.66
CA ALA A 182 6.91 -20.03 10.24
C ALA A 182 7.05 -18.51 10.29
N ILE A 183 7.72 -17.97 11.32
CA ILE A 183 8.01 -16.54 11.44
C ILE A 183 8.90 -16.08 10.29
N GLU A 184 9.96 -16.81 9.97
CA GLU A 184 10.83 -16.51 8.84
C GLU A 184 10.10 -16.63 7.50
N ALA A 185 9.20 -17.60 7.35
CA ALA A 185 8.41 -17.76 6.14
C ALA A 185 7.45 -16.57 5.93
N GLU A 186 6.79 -16.11 6.98
CA GLU A 186 5.98 -14.89 6.92
C GLU A 186 6.84 -13.65 6.66
N TYR A 187 8.00 -13.55 7.32
CA TYR A 187 8.94 -12.46 7.09
C TYR A 187 9.40 -12.37 5.64
N ARG A 188 9.70 -13.52 5.03
CA ARG A 188 10.05 -13.61 3.61
C ARG A 188 8.91 -13.12 2.72
N ARG A 189 7.65 -13.47 3.00
CA ARG A 189 6.49 -12.98 2.23
C ARG A 189 6.31 -11.47 2.38
N ALA A 190 6.39 -10.97 3.61
CA ALA A 190 6.27 -9.53 3.88
C ALA A 190 7.35 -8.71 3.17
N LYS A 191 8.59 -9.20 3.08
CA LYS A 191 9.70 -8.51 2.41
C LYS A 191 9.78 -8.74 0.90
N LEU A 192 8.83 -9.45 0.28
CA LEU A 192 8.77 -9.52 -1.18
C LEU A 192 8.56 -8.12 -1.75
N ASN A 193 9.29 -7.81 -2.81
CA ASN A 193 9.05 -6.67 -3.68
C ASN A 193 8.56 -7.18 -5.03
N PRO A 194 7.80 -6.37 -5.79
CA PRO A 194 7.38 -6.76 -7.14
C PRO A 194 8.60 -7.01 -8.04
N PRO A 195 8.47 -7.85 -9.09
CA PRO A 195 9.43 -7.89 -10.17
C PRO A 195 9.44 -6.56 -10.96
N PRO A 196 10.40 -6.34 -11.87
CA PRO A 196 10.38 -5.17 -12.74
C PRO A 196 9.05 -4.98 -13.49
N LEU A 197 8.66 -3.73 -13.75
CA LEU A 197 7.53 -3.44 -14.62
C LEU A 197 7.98 -3.54 -16.08
N GLY A 198 7.52 -4.57 -16.79
CA GLY A 198 7.86 -4.83 -18.19
C GLY A 198 6.68 -4.58 -19.11
N LEU A 199 6.88 -3.79 -20.17
CA LEU A 199 5.90 -3.67 -21.26
C LEU A 199 6.19 -4.67 -22.38
N VAL A 200 5.21 -5.51 -22.70
CA VAL A 200 5.27 -6.47 -23.81
C VAL A 200 4.21 -6.16 -24.86
N ASP A 201 4.47 -6.57 -26.09
CA ASP A 201 3.50 -6.42 -27.17
C ASP A 201 2.34 -7.42 -27.00
N ASP A 202 1.16 -7.05 -27.46
CA ASP A 202 -0.09 -7.79 -27.19
C ASP A 202 -0.07 -9.23 -27.75
N ASP A 203 0.76 -9.49 -28.78
CA ASP A 203 0.88 -10.79 -29.47
C ASP A 203 1.67 -11.86 -28.68
N LEU A 204 2.33 -11.49 -27.56
CA LEU A 204 3.21 -12.39 -26.79
C LEU A 204 2.60 -12.93 -25.48
N ILE A 205 1.37 -12.53 -25.14
CA ILE A 205 0.74 -12.90 -23.85
C ILE A 205 0.05 -14.28 -23.94
N ASP A 206 -0.30 -14.73 -25.15
CA ASP A 206 -0.97 -16.02 -25.36
C ASP A 206 -0.02 -17.24 -25.26
N GLU A 207 1.30 -17.06 -25.37
CA GLU A 207 2.25 -18.19 -25.28
C GLU A 207 2.59 -18.61 -23.84
N VAL A 208 2.50 -17.71 -22.86
CA VAL A 208 2.88 -18.02 -21.46
C VAL A 208 1.79 -18.80 -20.71
N THR A 209 0.54 -18.73 -21.16
CA THR A 209 -0.61 -19.35 -20.47
C THR A 209 -0.77 -20.84 -20.81
N ILE A 210 -0.09 -21.38 -21.83
CA ILE A 210 -0.35 -22.75 -22.32
C ILE A 210 0.64 -23.78 -21.72
N HIS A 211 1.70 -23.39 -21.00
CA HIS A 211 2.73 -24.32 -20.50
C HIS A 211 3.09 -24.17 -19.00
N GLY A 212 2.17 -23.67 -18.17
CA GLY A 212 2.29 -23.65 -16.70
C GLY A 212 1.54 -24.78 -16.02
#